data_AF-A0A6I0F4C0-F1
#
_entry.id   AF-A0A6I0F4C0-F1
#
_cell.length_a   1.000
_cell.length_b   1.000
_cell.length_c   1.000
_cell.angle_alpha   90.00
_cell.angle_beta   90.00
_cell.angle_gamma   90.00
#
_symmetry.space_group_name_H-M   'P 1'
#
loop_
_entity.id
_entity.type
_entity.pdbx_description
1 polymer ?
#
loop_
_entity_poly.entity_id
_entity_poly.type
_entity_poly.pdbx_seq_one_letter_code
_entity_poly.pdbx_strand_id
1 'polypeptide(L)'
;MDELTHDALRGYGERYKRLAIFMPLFQLKSKRKGPFGESTEDSSLDWFGLGLLTLLFFFESMLRRRSKQGAKELAQYLFQVTNSKTQAPLESYHDIAHNIIESFRDSRGLSHEERFFNWEKGLEENYRFTILKAEKYDKKANRQYFTLAPAGLELVFATKEFFSEFRISINQLLVRKRLEKGEFANALHEINEMRVSVEALREEIERVSKEVKRNIISEEIYKKYEETLQDTYDRLEREDEEFQELYAFALDTKKKIELHNQSEKDEQAYKQINKVTLELSDVHSLHRLLLRELLQLKSTTLESARQALYSMGMQYFNFDQDINGRIVSSPLPPLATKGLLAPFLRPHQQQNWSLFSLFAEQRLYKSGEEAEPQVYPEADPDAEKAQKEHLKRQAHNFKLIMEQILAVIGNKSSFELKELINHLPTALLEHRSFYDFWLLLHQRSPLTAQQDKEEHLFDSALALIEGEEIIVTECPEKLQVTERYSIQNMRLERRRINL
;
A
#
# COMPACT_ATOMS: atom_id res chain seq x y z
N MET A 1 -12.70 -41.61 9.36
CA MET A 1 -12.00 -40.43 9.90
C MET A 1 -12.53 -39.25 9.12
N ASP A 2 -13.14 -38.28 9.80
CA ASP A 2 -13.76 -37.10 9.17
C ASP A 2 -12.76 -36.38 8.26
N GLU A 3 -13.20 -35.83 7.13
CA GLU A 3 -12.36 -35.01 6.22
C GLU A 3 -11.58 -33.93 6.98
N LEU A 4 -12.20 -33.39 8.03
CA LEU A 4 -11.61 -32.40 8.95
C LEU A 4 -10.37 -32.91 9.69
N THR A 5 -10.34 -34.19 10.07
CA THR A 5 -9.17 -34.82 10.72
C THR A 5 -8.04 -35.10 9.73
N HIS A 6 -8.38 -35.45 8.48
CA HIS A 6 -7.39 -35.66 7.43
C HIS A 6 -6.74 -34.34 7.00
N ASP A 7 -7.52 -33.27 6.86
CA ASP A 7 -6.98 -31.94 6.54
C ASP A 7 -6.15 -31.35 7.68
N ALA A 8 -6.54 -31.57 8.94
CA ALA A 8 -5.78 -31.08 10.09
C ALA A 8 -4.39 -31.76 10.25
N LEU A 9 -4.29 -33.04 9.87
CA LEU A 9 -3.03 -33.80 9.96
C LEU A 9 -2.12 -33.61 8.74
N ARG A 10 -2.64 -33.04 7.65
CA ARG A 10 -1.89 -32.88 6.40
C ARG A 10 -0.68 -31.97 6.59
N GLY A 11 0.52 -32.48 6.28
CA GLY A 11 1.77 -31.75 6.41
C GLY A 11 2.25 -31.55 7.85
N TYR A 12 1.72 -32.29 8.82
CA TYR A 12 2.16 -32.22 10.22
C TYR A 12 3.68 -32.43 10.36
N GLY A 13 4.22 -33.44 9.66
CA GLY A 13 5.64 -33.76 9.74
C GLY A 13 6.55 -32.66 9.19
N GLU A 14 6.12 -31.94 8.15
CA GLU A 14 6.89 -30.81 7.59
C GLU A 14 6.86 -29.61 8.54
N ARG A 15 5.72 -29.33 9.16
CA ARG A 15 5.58 -28.27 10.17
C ARG A 15 6.42 -28.55 11.41
N TYR A 16 6.46 -29.81 11.87
CA TYR A 16 7.33 -30.20 12.98
C TYR A 16 8.81 -30.01 12.63
N LYS A 17 9.23 -30.39 11.42
CA LYS A 17 10.61 -30.18 10.94
C LYS A 17 11.00 -28.71 10.96
N ARG A 18 10.10 -27.80 10.55
CA ARG A 18 10.32 -26.34 10.64
C ARG A 18 10.51 -25.86 12.07
N LEU A 19 9.69 -26.35 13.01
CA LEU A 19 9.82 -26.01 14.43
C LEU A 19 11.09 -26.59 15.07
N ALA A 20 11.51 -27.79 14.66
CA ALA A 20 12.70 -28.45 15.15
C ALA A 20 13.98 -27.62 14.91
N ILE A 21 14.04 -26.86 13.81
CA ILE A 21 15.19 -26.00 13.49
C ILE A 21 15.39 -24.88 14.54
N PHE A 22 14.35 -24.49 15.28
CA PHE A 22 14.45 -23.50 16.36
C PHE A 22 15.01 -24.06 17.67
N MET A 23 15.06 -25.39 17.83
CA MET A 23 15.47 -26.03 19.09
C MET A 23 16.85 -25.59 19.61
N PRO A 24 17.89 -25.44 18.76
CA PRO A 24 19.19 -24.95 19.21
C PRO A 24 19.16 -23.52 19.79
N LEU A 25 18.26 -22.65 19.31
CA LEU A 25 18.05 -21.32 19.90
C LEU A 25 17.38 -21.43 21.29
N PHE A 26 16.39 -22.29 21.44
CA PHE A 26 15.75 -22.53 22.74
C PHE A 26 16.69 -23.18 23.76
N GLN A 27 17.65 -24.00 23.32
CA GLN A 27 18.73 -24.52 24.16
C GLN A 27 19.67 -23.40 24.65
N LEU A 28 19.90 -22.36 23.85
CA LEU A 28 20.64 -21.17 24.30
C LEU A 28 19.84 -20.39 25.34
N LYS A 29 18.51 -20.27 25.19
CA LYS A 29 17.63 -19.62 26.17
C LYS A 29 17.63 -20.30 27.54
N SER A 30 17.84 -21.61 27.60
CA SER A 30 17.88 -22.36 28.87
C SER A 30 19.23 -22.24 29.60
N LYS A 31 20.29 -21.71 28.95
CA LYS A 31 21.58 -21.42 29.59
C LYS A 31 21.47 -20.15 30.44
N ARG A 32 21.29 -20.32 31.76
CA ARG A 32 21.22 -19.21 32.74
C ARG A 32 22.55 -18.86 33.42
N LYS A 33 23.65 -19.56 33.12
CA LYS A 33 24.95 -19.23 33.74
C LYS A 33 25.55 -18.01 33.04
N GLY A 34 25.80 -16.95 33.81
CA GLY A 34 26.67 -15.87 33.38
C GLY A 34 28.08 -16.42 33.12
N PRO A 35 28.77 -15.99 32.05
CA PRO A 35 30.16 -16.34 31.80
C PRO A 35 31.12 -15.65 32.78
N PHE A 36 30.63 -14.67 33.54
CA PHE A 36 31.35 -13.99 34.61
C PHE A 36 30.91 -14.62 35.92
N GLY A 37 31.82 -15.31 36.62
CA GLY A 37 31.54 -16.09 37.83
C GLY A 37 31.05 -15.31 39.06
N GLU A 38 30.40 -14.17 38.90
CA GLU A 38 29.80 -13.39 40.00
C GLU A 38 28.31 -13.23 39.78
N SER A 39 27.54 -13.74 40.75
CA SER A 39 26.11 -13.55 40.87
C SER A 39 25.81 -12.10 41.26
N THR A 40 25.67 -11.23 40.27
CA THR A 40 24.84 -10.03 40.39
C THR A 40 23.56 -10.28 39.60
N GLU A 41 22.42 -10.13 40.27
CA GLU A 41 21.07 -10.43 39.77
C GLU A 41 20.67 -9.62 38.52
N ASP A 42 21.50 -8.66 38.09
CA ASP A 42 21.18 -7.67 37.05
C ASP A 42 21.96 -7.84 35.72
N SER A 43 22.76 -8.90 35.57
CA SER A 43 23.54 -9.15 34.34
C SER A 43 23.32 -10.55 33.76
N SER A 44 22.05 -10.95 33.63
CA SER A 44 21.70 -12.10 32.79
C SER A 44 21.94 -11.75 31.32
N LEU A 45 23.07 -12.21 30.76
CA LEU A 45 23.32 -12.15 29.33
C LEU A 45 22.21 -12.86 28.56
N ASP A 46 21.62 -12.18 27.59
CA ASP A 46 20.61 -12.76 26.69
C ASP A 46 21.28 -13.69 25.67
N TRP A 47 21.51 -14.94 26.08
CA TRP A 47 22.06 -15.99 25.23
C TRP A 47 21.20 -16.29 23.99
N PHE A 48 19.88 -16.08 24.09
CA PHE A 48 18.97 -16.25 22.96
C PHE A 48 19.20 -15.15 21.92
N GLY A 49 19.22 -13.88 22.36
CA GLY A 49 19.51 -12.73 21.51
C GLY A 49 20.91 -12.78 20.88
N LEU A 50 21.93 -13.21 21.63
CA LEU A 50 23.29 -13.41 21.10
C LEU A 50 23.34 -14.54 20.06
N GLY A 51 22.55 -15.61 20.25
CA GLY A 51 22.36 -16.67 19.27
C GLY A 51 21.75 -16.16 17.97
N LEU A 52 20.72 -15.31 18.05
CA LEU A 52 20.10 -14.70 16.88
C LEU A 52 21.05 -13.75 16.15
N LEU A 53 21.76 -12.88 16.88
CA LEU A 53 22.78 -11.98 16.33
C LEU A 53 23.89 -12.74 15.60
N THR A 54 24.26 -13.91 16.10
CA THR A 54 25.24 -14.80 15.46
C THR A 54 24.75 -15.30 14.10
N LEU A 55 23.48 -15.68 13.99
CA LEU A 55 22.88 -16.10 12.72
C LEU A 55 22.82 -14.95 11.71
N LEU A 56 22.41 -13.76 12.16
CA LEU A 56 22.37 -12.55 11.34
C LEU A 56 23.76 -12.15 10.83
N PHE A 57 24.78 -12.27 11.67
CA PHE A 57 26.17 -12.00 11.28
C PHE A 57 26.66 -12.91 10.16
N PHE A 58 26.39 -14.23 10.25
CA PHE A 58 26.77 -15.17 9.19
C PHE A 58 25.94 -14.97 7.92
N PHE A 59 24.67 -14.58 8.04
CA PHE A 59 23.82 -14.25 6.91
C PHE A 59 24.34 -13.02 6.14
N GLU A 60 24.62 -11.93 6.85
CA GLU A 60 25.15 -10.70 6.24
C GLU A 60 26.52 -10.93 5.61
N SER A 61 27.35 -11.77 6.24
CA SER A 61 28.65 -12.17 5.70
C SER A 61 28.52 -12.98 4.41
N MET A 62 27.49 -13.83 4.30
CA MET A 62 27.17 -14.57 3.08
C MET A 62 26.70 -13.63 1.96
N LEU A 63 25.84 -12.65 2.27
CA LEU A 63 25.39 -11.63 1.30
C LEU A 63 26.55 -10.79 0.76
N ARG A 64 27.46 -10.35 1.65
CA ARG A 64 28.65 -9.56 1.27
C ARG A 64 29.80 -10.40 0.70
N ARG A 65 29.58 -11.71 0.45
CA ARG A 65 30.58 -12.67 -0.06
C ARG A 65 31.88 -12.74 0.75
N ARG A 66 31.79 -12.56 2.07
CA ARG A 66 32.93 -12.67 2.99
C ARG A 66 33.05 -14.12 3.49
N SER A 67 33.96 -14.90 2.91
CA SER A 67 34.13 -16.34 3.21
C SER A 67 35.00 -16.65 4.43
N LYS A 68 35.67 -15.65 5.03
CA LYS A 68 36.63 -15.86 6.13
C LYS A 68 36.09 -15.39 7.48
N GLN A 69 34.94 -15.93 7.90
CA GLN A 69 34.33 -15.59 9.19
C GLN A 69 34.37 -16.81 10.13
N GLY A 70 35.03 -16.65 11.28
CA GLY A 70 35.16 -17.68 12.31
C GLY A 70 34.80 -17.13 13.70
N ALA A 71 35.14 -17.90 14.74
CA ALA A 71 34.76 -17.54 16.12
C ALA A 71 35.41 -16.23 16.63
N LYS A 72 36.55 -15.82 16.07
CA LYS A 72 37.23 -14.57 16.45
C LYS A 72 36.51 -13.35 15.90
N GLU A 73 36.13 -13.40 14.64
CA GLU A 73 35.40 -12.33 13.96
C GLU A 73 33.99 -12.19 14.55
N LEU A 74 33.35 -13.30 14.90
CA LEU A 74 32.08 -13.31 15.63
C LEU A 74 32.22 -12.66 17.02
N ALA A 75 33.25 -13.02 17.79
CA ALA A 75 33.50 -12.43 19.11
C ALA A 75 33.72 -10.92 19.04
N GLN A 76 34.46 -10.44 18.03
CA GLN A 76 34.64 -9.01 17.79
C GLN A 76 33.33 -8.30 17.43
N TYR A 77 32.51 -8.93 16.59
CA TYR A 77 31.19 -8.40 16.23
C TYR A 77 30.26 -8.30 17.45
N LEU A 78 30.15 -9.38 18.24
CA LEU A 78 29.34 -9.38 19.45
C LEU A 78 29.85 -8.33 20.44
N PHE A 79 31.16 -8.24 20.66
CA PHE A 79 31.76 -7.19 21.48
C PHE A 79 31.36 -5.79 21.00
N GLN A 80 31.49 -5.46 19.70
CA GLN A 80 31.11 -4.14 19.20
C GLN A 80 29.63 -3.80 19.45
N VAL A 81 28.73 -4.78 19.34
CA VAL A 81 27.28 -4.57 19.48
C VAL A 81 26.86 -4.48 20.95
N THR A 82 27.47 -5.27 21.85
CA THR A 82 27.00 -5.40 23.23
C THR A 82 27.88 -4.75 24.29
N ASN A 83 29.09 -4.29 23.94
CA ASN A 83 30.03 -3.69 24.91
C ASN A 83 29.48 -2.45 25.64
N SER A 84 28.52 -1.73 25.05
CA SER A 84 27.82 -0.62 25.72
C SER A 84 26.99 -1.05 26.93
N LYS A 85 26.59 -2.33 27.01
CA LYS A 85 25.69 -2.85 28.05
C LYS A 85 26.37 -3.75 29.09
N THR A 86 27.42 -4.49 28.72
CA THR A 86 27.96 -5.57 29.56
C THR A 86 29.41 -5.36 30.02
N GLN A 87 30.12 -4.34 29.49
CA GLN A 87 31.47 -3.92 29.91
C GLN A 87 32.47 -5.08 30.15
N ALA A 88 32.39 -6.14 29.36
CA ALA A 88 33.19 -7.35 29.53
C ALA A 88 34.42 -7.37 28.61
N PRO A 89 35.53 -8.03 29.00
CA PRO A 89 36.72 -8.14 28.17
C PRO A 89 36.47 -9.00 26.92
N LEU A 90 37.21 -8.71 25.84
CA LEU A 90 37.10 -9.39 24.53
C LEU A 90 37.32 -10.92 24.63
N GLU A 91 38.13 -11.38 25.58
CA GLU A 91 38.40 -12.81 25.80
C GLU A 91 37.13 -13.59 26.18
N SER A 92 36.28 -13.01 27.03
CA SER A 92 35.00 -13.62 27.42
C SER A 92 34.04 -13.72 26.24
N TYR A 93 34.10 -12.80 25.28
CA TYR A 93 33.32 -12.89 24.04
C TYR A 93 33.81 -14.00 23.12
N HIS A 94 35.08 -14.42 23.23
CA HIS A 94 35.57 -15.57 22.49
C HIS A 94 34.94 -16.87 23.01
N ASP A 95 34.81 -17.01 24.32
CA ASP A 95 34.14 -18.14 24.95
C ASP A 95 32.64 -18.16 24.66
N ILE A 96 31.98 -16.99 24.68
CA ILE A 96 30.58 -16.84 24.28
C ILE A 96 30.39 -17.27 22.81
N ALA A 97 31.23 -16.77 21.91
CA ALA A 97 31.20 -17.13 20.49
C ALA A 97 31.38 -18.64 20.28
N HIS A 98 32.31 -19.26 21.01
CA HIS A 98 32.55 -20.71 20.94
C HIS A 98 31.34 -21.51 21.42
N ASN A 99 30.78 -21.13 22.57
CA ASN A 99 29.60 -21.77 23.16
C ASN A 99 28.35 -21.67 22.27
N ILE A 100 28.17 -20.56 21.56
CA ILE A 100 27.06 -20.36 20.62
C ILE A 100 27.27 -21.23 19.37
N ILE A 101 28.48 -21.23 18.81
CA ILE A 101 28.81 -22.06 17.64
C ILE A 101 28.65 -23.55 17.96
N GLU A 102 29.05 -24.00 19.16
CA GLU A 102 28.85 -25.37 19.63
C GLU A 102 27.37 -25.70 19.88
N SER A 103 26.56 -24.73 20.30
CA SER A 103 25.11 -24.96 20.40
C SER A 103 24.47 -25.12 19.01
N PHE A 104 24.94 -24.40 18.01
CA PHE A 104 24.46 -24.53 16.63
C PHE A 104 25.08 -25.72 15.88
N ARG A 105 26.13 -26.32 16.44
CA ARG A 105 26.83 -27.47 15.88
C ARG A 105 27.23 -28.40 17.02
N ASP A 106 26.55 -29.55 17.12
CA ASP A 106 26.91 -30.57 18.11
C ASP A 106 28.43 -30.83 18.09
N SER A 107 29.01 -30.97 19.28
CA SER A 107 30.43 -31.11 19.63
C SER A 107 31.27 -32.08 18.77
N ARG A 108 30.62 -32.97 17.98
CA ARG A 108 31.25 -33.93 17.05
C ARG A 108 31.18 -33.51 15.57
N GLY A 109 30.58 -32.36 15.26
CA GLY A 109 30.34 -31.89 13.90
C GLY A 109 29.21 -32.62 13.16
N LEU A 110 28.36 -33.35 13.88
CA LEU A 110 27.21 -34.08 13.34
C LEU A 110 25.97 -33.17 13.23
N SER A 111 25.06 -33.50 12.31
CA SER A 111 23.75 -32.87 12.19
C SER A 111 22.93 -33.10 13.47
N HIS A 112 22.21 -32.08 13.93
CA HIS A 112 21.20 -32.20 14.98
C HIS A 112 20.19 -33.27 14.57
N GLU A 113 19.88 -34.20 15.47
CA GLU A 113 18.91 -35.26 15.24
C GLU A 113 17.75 -35.11 16.22
N GLU A 114 16.58 -34.77 15.71
CA GLU A 114 15.34 -34.68 16.49
C GLU A 114 14.44 -35.87 16.15
N ARG A 115 14.00 -36.60 17.17
CA ARG A 115 13.07 -37.73 17.01
C ARG A 115 11.68 -37.25 17.35
N PHE A 116 10.73 -37.51 16.46
CA PHE A 116 9.35 -37.12 16.68
C PHE A 116 8.35 -38.09 16.07
N PHE A 117 7.17 -38.15 16.67
CA PHE A 117 6.09 -38.96 16.16
C PHE A 117 5.31 -38.19 15.09
N ASN A 118 5.28 -38.70 13.86
CA ASN A 118 4.51 -38.10 12.77
C ASN A 118 3.07 -38.63 12.80
N TRP A 119 2.14 -37.82 13.35
CA TRP A 119 0.73 -38.18 13.47
C TRP A 119 0.01 -38.35 12.12
N GLU A 120 0.55 -37.81 11.03
CA GLU A 120 0.02 -38.00 9.67
C GLU A 120 0.28 -39.43 9.14
N LYS A 121 1.46 -39.99 9.47
CA LYS A 121 1.89 -41.31 9.01
C LYS A 121 1.80 -42.41 10.08
N GLY A 122 1.60 -42.04 11.34
CA GLY A 122 1.57 -42.95 12.48
C GLY A 122 2.94 -43.59 12.81
N LEU A 123 4.05 -42.95 12.42
CA LEU A 123 5.40 -43.49 12.57
C LEU A 123 6.34 -42.49 13.26
N GLU A 124 7.32 -42.99 13.99
CA GLU A 124 8.45 -42.18 14.47
C GLU A 124 9.37 -41.84 13.30
N GLU A 125 9.58 -40.54 13.06
CA GLU A 125 10.54 -40.02 12.09
C GLU A 125 11.71 -39.35 12.83
N ASN A 126 12.92 -39.54 12.30
CA ASN A 126 14.11 -38.83 12.75
C ASN A 126 14.43 -37.74 11.73
N TYR A 127 14.52 -36.49 12.19
CA TYR A 127 14.90 -35.36 11.36
C TYR A 127 16.34 -34.93 11.67
N ARG A 128 17.20 -34.95 10.65
CA ARG A 128 18.58 -34.49 10.74
C ARG A 128 18.77 -33.16 10.04
N PHE A 129 19.28 -32.16 10.75
CA PHE A 129 19.55 -30.83 10.19
C PHE A 129 20.83 -30.20 10.75
N THR A 130 21.38 -29.23 10.03
CA THR A 130 22.59 -28.50 10.44
C THR A 130 22.35 -27.02 10.21
N ILE A 131 22.65 -26.18 11.21
CA ILE A 131 22.46 -24.72 11.13
C ILE A 131 23.70 -24.05 10.54
N LEU A 132 24.91 -24.42 11.00
CA LEU A 132 26.19 -23.91 10.50
C LEU A 132 27.00 -25.03 9.84
N LYS A 133 27.45 -24.80 8.60
CA LYS A 133 28.41 -25.66 7.89
C LYS A 133 29.83 -25.11 8.04
N ALA A 134 30.81 -25.99 8.17
CA ALA A 134 32.22 -25.60 8.17
C ALA A 134 32.73 -25.47 6.72
N GLU A 135 33.48 -24.40 6.44
CA GLU A 135 34.26 -24.29 5.20
C GLU A 135 35.65 -24.94 5.35
N LYS A 136 36.51 -24.79 4.33
CA LYS A 136 37.86 -25.37 4.31
C LYS A 136 38.67 -24.90 5.52
N TYR A 137 39.25 -25.86 6.23
CA TYR A 137 40.13 -25.62 7.37
C TYR A 137 41.46 -25.02 6.89
N ASP A 138 41.81 -23.84 7.41
CA ASP A 138 43.10 -23.23 7.10
C ASP A 138 44.17 -23.76 8.07
N LYS A 139 44.95 -24.74 7.60
CA LYS A 139 46.05 -25.35 8.36
C LYS A 139 47.14 -24.35 8.76
N LYS A 140 47.27 -23.21 8.07
CA LYS A 140 48.30 -22.19 8.37
C LYS A 140 47.90 -21.27 9.53
N ALA A 141 46.61 -20.96 9.63
CA ALA A 141 46.08 -20.07 10.66
C ALA A 141 45.50 -20.82 11.88
N ASN A 142 45.38 -22.15 11.81
CA ASN A 142 44.68 -22.99 12.80
C ASN A 142 43.24 -22.49 13.06
N ARG A 143 42.53 -22.12 11.97
CA ARG A 143 41.19 -21.52 12.03
C ARG A 143 40.19 -22.31 11.21
N GLN A 144 38.99 -22.45 11.77
CA GLN A 144 37.81 -22.97 11.09
C GLN A 144 36.85 -21.81 10.78
N TYR A 145 36.39 -21.75 9.54
CA TYR A 145 35.41 -20.77 9.07
C TYR A 145 34.04 -21.43 8.95
N PHE A 146 32.98 -20.65 9.19
CA PHE A 146 31.61 -21.13 9.19
C PHE A 146 30.73 -20.33 8.23
N THR A 147 29.77 -21.02 7.63
CA THR A 147 28.71 -20.43 6.82
C THR A 147 27.37 -21.04 7.18
N LEU A 148 26.28 -20.35 6.84
CA LEU A 148 24.93 -20.89 7.06
C LEU A 148 24.68 -22.09 6.13
N ALA A 149 24.14 -23.15 6.71
CA ALA A 149 23.57 -24.27 5.99
C ALA A 149 22.09 -24.00 5.66
N PRO A 150 21.45 -24.78 4.78
CA PRO A 150 20.07 -24.53 4.35
C PRO A 150 19.06 -24.36 5.50
N ALA A 151 19.15 -25.17 6.56
CA ALA A 151 18.28 -25.03 7.72
C ALA A 151 18.57 -23.74 8.53
N GLY A 152 19.83 -23.31 8.61
CA GLY A 152 20.17 -22.02 9.23
C GLY A 152 19.66 -20.82 8.42
N LEU A 153 19.62 -20.93 7.09
CA LEU A 153 18.97 -19.92 6.24
C LEU A 153 17.45 -19.92 6.43
N GLU A 154 16.82 -21.10 6.49
CA GLU A 154 15.38 -21.23 6.75
C GLU A 154 14.98 -20.60 8.09
N LEU A 155 15.80 -20.77 9.12
CA LEU A 155 15.64 -20.13 10.44
C LEU A 155 15.76 -18.61 10.37
N VAL A 156 16.76 -18.08 9.67
CA VAL A 156 16.95 -16.62 9.49
C VAL A 156 15.79 -16.04 8.67
N PHE A 157 15.35 -16.73 7.63
CA PHE A 157 14.19 -16.31 6.85
C PHE A 157 12.89 -16.38 7.64
N ALA A 158 12.72 -17.37 8.53
CA ALA A 158 11.54 -17.48 9.40
C ALA A 158 11.49 -16.41 10.48
N THR A 159 12.64 -15.84 10.85
CA THR A 159 12.77 -14.77 11.87
C THR A 159 12.82 -13.37 11.28
N LYS A 160 13.21 -13.24 10.01
CA LYS A 160 13.06 -12.01 9.26
C LYS A 160 11.67 -11.97 8.64
N GLU A 161 11.07 -10.78 8.56
CA GLU A 161 9.78 -10.56 7.87
C GLU A 161 9.81 -10.97 6.39
N PHE A 162 10.94 -11.44 5.86
CA PHE A 162 11.10 -11.94 4.49
C PHE A 162 10.08 -13.01 4.06
N PHE A 163 9.68 -13.96 4.93
CA PHE A 163 8.63 -14.91 4.54
C PHE A 163 7.23 -14.30 4.55
N SER A 164 6.95 -13.23 5.30
CA SER A 164 5.68 -12.50 5.18
C SER A 164 5.72 -11.54 3.99
N GLU A 165 6.84 -10.85 3.79
CA GLU A 165 7.07 -9.85 2.76
C GLU A 165 7.11 -10.43 1.35
N PHE A 166 7.82 -11.55 1.13
CA PHE A 166 8.04 -12.12 -0.21
C PHE A 166 7.15 -13.33 -0.52
N ARG A 167 6.07 -13.55 0.26
CA ARG A 167 5.13 -14.67 0.09
C ARG A 167 4.58 -14.74 -1.34
N ILE A 168 4.19 -13.58 -1.88
CA ILE A 168 3.61 -13.46 -3.21
C ILE A 168 4.67 -13.78 -4.27
N SER A 169 5.85 -13.16 -4.20
CA SER A 169 6.96 -13.41 -5.14
C SER A 169 7.42 -14.88 -5.17
N ILE A 170 7.51 -15.53 -3.99
CA ILE A 170 7.89 -16.95 -3.90
C ILE A 170 6.83 -17.82 -4.57
N ASN A 171 5.56 -17.57 -4.30
CA ASN A 171 4.48 -18.35 -4.88
C ASN A 171 4.37 -18.12 -6.40
N GLN A 172 4.60 -16.90 -6.91
CA GLN A 172 4.68 -16.63 -8.35
C GLN A 172 5.75 -17.48 -9.05
N LEU A 173 6.95 -17.55 -8.46
CA LEU A 173 8.05 -18.39 -8.94
C LEU A 173 7.67 -19.89 -8.92
N LEU A 174 7.02 -20.35 -7.85
CA LEU A 174 6.56 -21.73 -7.73
C LEU A 174 5.49 -22.06 -8.78
N VAL A 175 4.50 -21.18 -8.98
CA VAL A 175 3.47 -21.33 -10.02
C VAL A 175 4.12 -21.43 -11.39
N ARG A 176 5.05 -20.52 -11.72
CA ARG A 176 5.81 -20.57 -12.98
C ARG A 176 6.48 -21.91 -13.16
N LYS A 177 7.15 -22.42 -12.12
CA LYS A 177 7.87 -23.70 -12.20
C LYS A 177 6.94 -24.91 -12.32
N ARG A 178 5.76 -24.88 -11.69
CA ARG A 178 4.75 -25.95 -11.78
C ARG A 178 4.07 -25.96 -13.14
N LEU A 179 3.78 -24.78 -13.70
CA LEU A 179 3.26 -24.61 -15.05
C LEU A 179 4.23 -25.14 -16.11
N GLU A 180 5.53 -24.87 -15.97
CA GLU A 180 6.57 -25.45 -16.84
C GLU A 180 6.57 -26.99 -16.85
N LYS A 181 6.26 -27.61 -15.70
CA LYS A 181 6.23 -29.07 -15.53
C LYS A 181 4.89 -29.70 -15.91
N GLY A 182 3.86 -28.90 -16.21
CA GLY A 182 2.49 -29.38 -16.47
C GLY A 182 1.73 -29.81 -15.20
N GLU A 183 2.18 -29.41 -14.01
CA GLU A 183 1.55 -29.78 -12.74
C GLU A 183 0.46 -28.77 -12.32
N PHE A 184 -0.62 -28.67 -13.09
CA PHE A 184 -1.64 -27.62 -12.93
C PHE A 184 -2.42 -27.68 -11.61
N ALA A 185 -2.70 -28.88 -11.08
CA ALA A 185 -3.38 -29.05 -9.80
C ALA A 185 -2.55 -28.48 -8.62
N ASN A 186 -1.23 -28.66 -8.65
CA ASN A 186 -0.33 -28.09 -7.64
C ASN A 186 -0.23 -26.57 -7.82
N ALA A 187 -0.18 -26.08 -9.06
CA ALA A 187 -0.17 -24.64 -9.34
C ALA A 187 -1.43 -23.93 -8.80
N LEU A 188 -2.60 -24.56 -8.87
CA LEU A 188 -3.83 -24.03 -8.26
C LEU A 188 -3.72 -23.85 -6.75
N HIS A 189 -3.04 -24.76 -6.05
CA HIS A 189 -2.83 -24.62 -4.61
C HIS A 189 -1.96 -23.39 -4.30
N GLU A 190 -0.85 -23.22 -5.02
CA GLU A 190 0.03 -22.06 -4.87
C GLU A 190 -0.69 -20.73 -5.17
N ILE A 191 -1.61 -20.72 -6.14
CA ILE A 191 -2.45 -19.55 -6.43
C ILE A 191 -3.42 -19.23 -5.29
N ASN A 192 -4.02 -20.24 -4.68
CA ASN A 192 -4.86 -20.03 -3.50
C ASN A 192 -4.05 -19.49 -2.31
N GLU A 193 -2.82 -19.97 -2.10
CA GLU A 193 -1.92 -19.42 -1.08
C GLU A 193 -1.53 -17.97 -1.38
N MET A 194 -1.38 -17.59 -2.66
CA MET A 194 -1.22 -16.18 -3.04
C MET A 194 -2.46 -15.36 -2.67
N ARG A 195 -3.67 -15.86 -2.92
CA ARG A 195 -4.91 -15.16 -2.55
C ARG A 195 -4.96 -14.84 -1.06
N VAL A 196 -4.73 -15.85 -0.22
CA VAL A 196 -4.68 -15.69 1.24
C VAL A 196 -3.60 -14.69 1.65
N SER A 197 -2.45 -14.69 0.97
CA SER A 197 -1.37 -13.73 1.24
C SER A 197 -1.75 -12.29 0.88
N VAL A 198 -2.46 -12.09 -0.24
CA VAL A 198 -2.98 -10.77 -0.64
C VAL A 198 -4.02 -10.26 0.36
N GLU A 199 -4.92 -11.14 0.83
CA GLU A 199 -5.92 -10.79 1.85
C GLU A 199 -5.28 -10.40 3.19
N ALA A 200 -4.29 -11.18 3.65
CA ALA A 200 -3.57 -10.88 4.88
C ALA A 200 -2.82 -9.53 4.79
N LEU A 201 -2.18 -9.25 3.65
CA LEU A 201 -1.51 -7.97 3.41
C LEU A 201 -2.51 -6.80 3.42
N ARG A 202 -3.72 -7.02 2.89
CA ARG A 202 -4.78 -6.01 2.94
C ARG A 202 -5.19 -5.65 4.36
N GLU A 203 -5.40 -6.66 5.21
CA GLU A 203 -5.73 -6.46 6.62
C GLU A 203 -4.62 -5.72 7.38
N GLU A 204 -3.36 -6.01 7.04
CA GLU A 204 -2.20 -5.32 7.59
C GLU A 204 -2.19 -3.84 7.19
N ILE A 205 -2.38 -3.54 5.90
CA ILE A 205 -2.46 -2.16 5.40
C ILE A 205 -3.61 -1.40 6.06
N GLU A 206 -4.76 -2.03 6.25
CA GLU A 206 -5.91 -1.41 6.93
C GLU A 206 -5.60 -1.12 8.42
N ARG A 207 -4.91 -2.04 9.09
CA ARG A 207 -4.46 -1.83 10.49
C ARG A 207 -3.48 -0.66 10.58
N VAL A 208 -2.47 -0.63 9.70
CA VAL A 208 -1.49 0.47 9.62
C VAL A 208 -2.20 1.79 9.34
N SER A 209 -3.17 1.82 8.41
CA SER A 209 -3.99 3.02 8.14
C SER A 209 -4.68 3.56 9.39
N LYS A 210 -5.32 2.67 10.17
CA LYS A 210 -6.00 3.05 11.42
C LYS A 210 -5.02 3.52 12.48
N GLU A 211 -3.85 2.89 12.59
CA GLU A 211 -2.79 3.30 13.51
C GLU A 211 -2.24 4.67 13.15
N VAL A 212 -1.95 4.91 11.87
CA VAL A 212 -1.52 6.22 11.37
C VAL A 212 -2.55 7.27 11.74
N LYS A 213 -3.85 7.06 11.50
CA LYS A 213 -4.89 8.04 11.86
C LYS A 213 -4.99 8.31 13.37
N ARG A 214 -4.66 7.34 14.23
CA ARG A 214 -4.83 7.45 15.69
C ARG A 214 -3.58 7.98 16.42
N ASN A 215 -2.39 7.65 15.93
CA ASN A 215 -1.14 7.76 16.70
C ASN A 215 -0.15 8.80 16.16
N ILE A 216 -0.59 9.83 15.43
CA ILE A 216 0.31 10.87 14.88
C ILE A 216 0.77 11.84 15.98
N ILE A 217 1.54 11.33 16.94
CA ILE A 217 2.03 12.11 18.08
C ILE A 217 3.43 12.68 17.77
N SER A 218 4.17 12.09 16.83
CA SER A 218 5.56 12.48 16.53
C SER A 218 5.94 12.31 15.06
N GLU A 219 6.78 13.22 14.58
CA GLU A 219 7.34 13.21 13.21
C GLU A 219 8.27 12.00 12.95
N GLU A 220 8.95 11.48 13.97
CA GLU A 220 9.78 10.27 13.85
C GLU A 220 8.96 9.02 13.50
N ILE A 221 7.81 8.84 14.17
CA ILE A 221 6.89 7.74 13.91
C ILE A 221 6.26 7.89 12.52
N TYR A 222 5.87 9.12 12.13
CA TYR A 222 5.36 9.40 10.79
C TYR A 222 6.35 8.97 9.71
N LYS A 223 7.61 9.38 9.84
CA LYS A 223 8.65 9.05 8.86
C LYS A 223 8.89 7.55 8.74
N LYS A 224 8.86 6.82 9.86
CA LYS A 224 8.97 5.35 9.86
C LYS A 224 7.82 4.68 9.11
N TYR A 225 6.58 5.16 9.29
CA TYR A 225 5.43 4.64 8.53
C TYR A 225 5.50 5.00 7.05
N GLU A 226 5.94 6.21 6.71
CA GLU A 226 6.17 6.63 5.33
C GLU A 226 7.20 5.75 4.62
N GLU A 227 8.35 5.48 5.26
CA GLU A 227 9.38 4.56 4.75
C GLU A 227 8.83 3.15 4.57
N THR A 228 8.09 2.62 5.56
CA THR A 228 7.52 1.25 5.49
C THR A 228 6.48 1.12 4.36
N LEU A 229 5.60 2.12 4.20
CA LEU A 229 4.60 2.15 3.14
C LEU A 229 5.26 2.31 1.76
N GLN A 230 6.32 3.10 1.67
CA GLN A 230 7.09 3.28 0.44
C GLN A 230 7.76 1.97 0.01
N ASP A 231 8.44 1.29 0.93
CA ASP A 231 9.08 0.00 0.64
C ASP A 231 8.05 -1.06 0.20
N THR A 232 6.86 -1.04 0.82
CA THR A 232 5.77 -1.94 0.45
C THR A 232 5.21 -1.62 -0.94
N TYR A 233 5.06 -0.33 -1.28
CA TYR A 233 4.65 0.11 -2.61
C TYR A 233 5.64 -0.37 -3.69
N ASP A 234 6.92 -0.07 -3.51
CA ASP A 234 7.97 -0.39 -4.48
C ASP A 234 8.13 -1.92 -4.66
N ARG A 235 7.76 -2.71 -3.65
CA ARG A 235 7.69 -4.17 -3.77
C ARG A 235 6.47 -4.62 -4.57
N LEU A 236 5.28 -4.14 -4.23
CA LEU A 236 4.04 -4.50 -4.92
C LEU A 236 4.05 -4.10 -6.40
N GLU A 237 4.67 -2.96 -6.74
CA GLU A 237 4.82 -2.53 -8.12
C GLU A 237 5.65 -3.53 -8.94
N ARG A 238 6.79 -3.99 -8.41
CA ARG A 238 7.60 -5.06 -9.03
C ARG A 238 6.83 -6.38 -9.14
N GLU A 239 6.08 -6.75 -8.10
CA GLU A 239 5.25 -7.95 -8.12
C GLU A 239 4.13 -7.88 -9.19
N ASP A 240 3.58 -6.70 -9.50
CA ASP A 240 2.57 -6.54 -10.57
C ASP A 240 3.19 -6.82 -11.95
N GLU A 241 4.42 -6.37 -12.19
CA GLU A 241 5.17 -6.70 -13.42
C GLU A 241 5.37 -8.22 -13.54
N GLU A 242 5.82 -8.87 -12.46
CA GLU A 242 5.99 -10.33 -12.41
C GLU A 242 4.66 -11.09 -12.61
N PHE A 243 3.54 -10.56 -12.10
CA PHE A 243 2.20 -11.10 -12.35
C PHE A 243 1.82 -11.05 -13.83
N GLN A 244 2.10 -9.93 -14.51
CA GLN A 244 1.80 -9.79 -15.94
C GLN A 244 2.59 -10.80 -16.77
N GLU A 245 3.88 -10.98 -16.47
CA GLU A 245 4.71 -12.01 -17.12
C GLU A 245 4.18 -13.42 -16.86
N LEU A 246 3.82 -13.72 -15.61
CA LEU A 246 3.29 -15.03 -15.22
C LEU A 246 1.94 -15.32 -15.90
N TYR A 247 1.08 -14.31 -16.00
CA TYR A 247 -0.21 -14.42 -16.68
C TYR A 247 -0.03 -14.66 -18.19
N ALA A 248 0.86 -13.91 -18.84
CA ALA A 248 1.21 -14.15 -20.24
C ALA A 248 1.74 -15.58 -20.46
N PHE A 249 2.60 -16.05 -19.56
CA PHE A 249 3.13 -17.41 -19.60
C PHE A 249 2.03 -18.48 -19.45
N ALA A 250 1.05 -18.27 -18.56
CA ALA A 250 -0.08 -19.15 -18.37
C ALA A 250 -0.98 -19.21 -19.63
N LEU A 251 -1.22 -18.06 -20.28
CA LEU A 251 -1.96 -18.00 -21.55
C LEU A 251 -1.25 -18.72 -22.69
N ASP A 252 0.07 -18.57 -22.81
CA ASP A 252 0.85 -19.27 -23.83
C ASP A 252 0.88 -20.79 -23.58
N THR A 253 0.93 -21.20 -22.31
CA THR A 253 0.83 -22.60 -21.92
C THR A 253 -0.55 -23.18 -22.28
N LYS A 254 -1.62 -22.42 -22.04
CA LYS A 254 -2.99 -22.78 -22.47
C LYS A 254 -3.08 -22.99 -23.98
N LYS A 255 -2.56 -22.04 -24.78
CA LYS A 255 -2.56 -22.14 -26.26
C LYS A 255 -1.80 -23.37 -26.76
N LYS A 256 -0.66 -23.71 -26.15
CA LYS A 256 0.11 -24.92 -26.51
C LYS A 256 -0.70 -26.20 -26.29
N ILE A 257 -1.46 -26.28 -25.20
CA ILE A 257 -2.31 -27.44 -24.90
C ILE A 257 -3.50 -27.51 -25.86
N GLU A 258 -4.12 -26.38 -26.20
CA GLU A 258 -5.22 -26.31 -27.19
C GLU A 258 -4.80 -26.90 -28.56
N LEU A 259 -3.57 -26.64 -29.00
CA LEU A 259 -3.04 -27.13 -30.27
C LEU A 259 -2.77 -28.65 -30.29
N HIS A 260 -2.59 -29.27 -29.12
CA HIS A 260 -2.27 -30.70 -28.98
C HIS A 260 -3.48 -31.61 -28.68
N ASN A 261 -4.72 -31.07 -28.70
CA ASN A 261 -5.96 -31.76 -28.33
C ASN A 261 -6.26 -33.03 -29.16
N GLN A 262 -5.68 -34.17 -28.76
CA GLN A 262 -5.97 -35.49 -29.34
C GLN A 262 -6.26 -36.58 -28.30
N SER A 263 -6.10 -36.31 -26.99
CA SER A 263 -6.28 -37.30 -25.90
C SER A 263 -7.20 -36.83 -24.77
N GLU A 264 -7.93 -37.75 -24.11
CA GLU A 264 -8.76 -37.46 -22.91
C GLU A 264 -7.95 -36.86 -21.76
N LYS A 265 -6.65 -37.18 -21.66
CA LYS A 265 -5.74 -36.59 -20.66
C LYS A 265 -5.47 -35.10 -20.93
N ASP A 266 -5.45 -34.71 -22.21
CA ASP A 266 -5.23 -33.32 -22.62
C ASP A 266 -6.48 -32.47 -22.33
N GLU A 267 -7.68 -33.07 -22.38
CA GLU A 267 -8.92 -32.38 -22.02
C GLU A 267 -8.99 -32.05 -20.52
N GLN A 268 -8.50 -32.95 -19.65
CA GLN A 268 -8.39 -32.69 -18.22
C GLN A 268 -7.33 -31.62 -17.91
N ALA A 269 -6.16 -31.70 -18.55
CA ALA A 269 -5.13 -30.68 -18.46
C ALA A 269 -5.64 -29.31 -18.92
N TYR A 270 -6.41 -29.28 -20.01
CA TYR A 270 -7.06 -28.07 -20.52
C TYR A 270 -8.05 -27.45 -19.53
N LYS A 271 -8.89 -28.28 -18.88
CA LYS A 271 -9.79 -27.81 -17.82
C LYS A 271 -9.01 -27.24 -16.62
N GLN A 272 -7.90 -27.86 -16.24
CA GLN A 272 -7.07 -27.39 -15.12
C GLN A 272 -6.33 -26.09 -15.45
N ILE A 273 -5.71 -25.95 -16.62
CA ILE A 273 -5.04 -24.70 -17.01
C ILE A 273 -6.05 -23.56 -17.17
N ASN A 274 -7.27 -23.83 -17.65
CA ASN A 274 -8.33 -22.83 -17.68
C ASN A 274 -8.67 -22.31 -16.27
N LYS A 275 -8.83 -23.21 -15.30
CA LYS A 275 -9.01 -22.82 -13.90
C LYS A 275 -7.83 -22.02 -13.37
N VAL A 276 -6.60 -22.45 -13.66
CA VAL A 276 -5.38 -21.72 -13.27
C VAL A 276 -5.40 -20.29 -13.83
N THR A 277 -5.72 -20.11 -15.11
CA THR A 277 -5.75 -18.77 -15.72
C THR A 277 -6.81 -17.86 -15.13
N LEU A 278 -7.97 -18.41 -14.75
CA LEU A 278 -9.07 -17.65 -14.15
C LEU A 278 -8.71 -17.23 -12.73
N GLU A 279 -8.30 -18.17 -11.88
CA GLU A 279 -7.89 -17.90 -10.50
C GLU A 279 -6.68 -16.96 -10.43
N LEU A 280 -5.71 -17.11 -11.34
CA LEU A 280 -4.55 -16.21 -11.42
C LEU A 280 -4.97 -14.78 -11.82
N SER A 281 -5.92 -14.64 -12.74
CA SER A 281 -6.50 -13.33 -13.11
C SER A 281 -7.20 -12.67 -11.92
N ASP A 282 -7.94 -13.45 -11.14
CA ASP A 282 -8.67 -12.95 -9.98
C ASP A 282 -7.69 -12.47 -8.91
N VAL A 283 -6.66 -13.27 -8.57
CA VAL A 283 -5.60 -12.88 -7.63
C VAL A 283 -4.85 -11.64 -8.11
N HIS A 284 -4.55 -11.55 -9.41
CA HIS A 284 -3.90 -10.37 -9.98
C HIS A 284 -4.78 -9.12 -9.85
N SER A 285 -6.09 -9.25 -10.07
CA SER A 285 -7.03 -8.14 -9.88
C SER A 285 -7.10 -7.65 -8.44
N LEU A 286 -7.09 -8.57 -7.47
CA LEU A 286 -7.07 -8.26 -6.03
C LEU A 286 -5.76 -7.56 -5.63
N HIS A 287 -4.63 -8.05 -6.15
CA HIS A 287 -3.32 -7.43 -5.92
C HIS A 287 -3.25 -6.01 -6.48
N ARG A 288 -3.74 -5.77 -7.70
CA ARG A 288 -3.84 -4.42 -8.29
C ARG A 288 -4.75 -3.49 -7.49
N LEU A 289 -5.85 -4.00 -6.96
CA LEU A 289 -6.74 -3.23 -6.10
C LEU A 289 -6.02 -2.81 -4.82
N LEU A 290 -5.27 -3.72 -4.21
CA LEU A 290 -4.44 -3.45 -3.04
C LEU A 290 -3.33 -2.40 -3.33
N LEU A 291 -2.67 -2.49 -4.49
CA LEU A 291 -1.69 -1.48 -4.92
C LEU A 291 -2.33 -0.07 -5.01
N ARG A 292 -3.55 0.04 -5.54
CA ARG A 292 -4.30 1.30 -5.61
C ARG A 292 -4.72 1.80 -4.23
N GLU A 293 -5.21 0.91 -3.35
CA GLU A 293 -5.56 1.24 -1.96
C GLU A 293 -4.34 1.81 -1.22
N LEU A 294 -3.17 1.20 -1.41
CA LEU A 294 -1.92 1.65 -0.80
C LEU A 294 -1.43 3.00 -1.38
N LEU A 295 -1.57 3.22 -2.69
CA LEU A 295 -1.28 4.52 -3.31
C LEU A 295 -2.18 5.63 -2.73
N GLN A 296 -3.48 5.37 -2.59
CA GLN A 296 -4.42 6.31 -1.97
C GLN A 296 -4.07 6.57 -0.50
N LEU A 297 -3.70 5.53 0.24
CA LEU A 297 -3.27 5.67 1.64
C LEU A 297 -2.04 6.57 1.74
N LYS A 298 -1.04 6.34 0.88
CA LYS A 298 0.19 7.13 0.84
C LYS A 298 -0.08 8.60 0.49
N SER A 299 -0.93 8.90 -0.49
CA SER A 299 -1.21 10.29 -0.86
C SER A 299 -2.11 10.98 0.16
N THR A 300 -3.31 10.45 0.41
CA THR A 300 -4.34 11.15 1.18
C THR A 300 -4.11 11.08 2.68
N THR A 301 -3.73 9.91 3.20
CA THR A 301 -3.71 9.69 4.66
C THR A 301 -2.41 10.20 5.27
N LEU A 302 -1.28 10.06 4.59
CA LEU A 302 -0.03 10.67 5.07
C LEU A 302 -0.07 12.19 4.96
N GLU A 303 -0.61 12.78 3.89
CA GLU A 303 -0.76 14.24 3.80
C GLU A 303 -1.69 14.78 4.89
N SER A 304 -2.84 14.12 5.10
CA SER A 304 -3.76 14.48 6.19
C SER A 304 -3.09 14.34 7.56
N ALA A 305 -2.30 13.28 7.75
CA ALA A 305 -1.59 13.05 9.00
C ALA A 305 -0.50 14.11 9.26
N ARG A 306 0.23 14.49 8.21
CA ARG A 306 1.23 15.56 8.24
C ARG A 306 0.59 16.91 8.55
N GLN A 307 -0.56 17.23 7.96
CA GLN A 307 -1.33 18.44 8.28
C GLN A 307 -1.85 18.42 9.72
N ALA A 308 -2.29 17.26 10.22
CA ALA A 308 -2.69 17.08 11.62
C ALA A 308 -1.51 17.35 12.58
N LEU A 309 -0.30 16.85 12.27
CA LEU A 309 0.90 17.15 13.06
C LEU A 309 1.20 18.65 13.12
N TYR A 310 1.17 19.35 11.97
CA TYR A 310 1.42 20.79 11.95
C TYR A 310 0.36 21.58 12.71
N SER A 311 -0.92 21.20 12.57
CA SER A 311 -2.01 21.87 13.29
C SER A 311 -1.97 21.61 14.79
N MET A 312 -1.61 20.40 15.24
CA MET A 312 -1.34 20.13 16.65
C MET A 312 -0.16 20.96 17.18
N GLY A 313 0.94 21.06 16.42
CA GLY A 313 2.08 21.91 16.78
C GLY A 313 1.71 23.39 16.94
N MET A 314 0.75 23.89 16.15
CA MET A 314 0.21 25.24 16.28
C MET A 314 -0.70 25.43 17.49
N GLN A 315 -1.43 24.39 17.94
CA GLN A 315 -2.30 24.46 19.11
C GLN A 315 -1.55 24.47 20.45
N TYR A 316 -0.30 23.98 20.50
CA TYR A 316 0.53 24.01 21.71
C TYR A 316 1.32 25.32 21.91
N PHE A 317 1.36 26.22 20.93
CA PHE A 317 2.01 27.51 21.12
C PHE A 317 1.04 28.52 21.75
N ASN A 318 0.97 28.52 23.08
CA ASN A 318 0.15 29.47 23.80
C ASN A 318 0.95 30.76 24.01
N PHE A 319 0.74 31.76 23.13
CA PHE A 319 1.39 33.06 23.20
C PHE A 319 1.32 33.70 24.59
N ASP A 320 0.22 33.51 25.32
CA ASP A 320 0.04 34.07 26.65
C ASP A 320 0.91 33.38 27.71
N GLN A 321 1.10 32.06 27.61
CA GLN A 321 1.92 31.31 28.57
C GLN A 321 3.41 31.34 28.20
N ASP A 322 3.73 31.08 26.94
CA ASP A 322 5.10 30.81 26.49
C ASP A 322 5.90 32.09 26.23
N ILE A 323 5.24 33.13 25.70
CA ILE A 323 5.86 34.44 25.43
C ILE A 323 5.51 35.44 26.53
N ASN A 324 4.21 35.76 26.71
CA ASN A 324 3.82 36.81 27.66
C ASN A 324 4.18 36.41 29.09
N GLY A 325 3.89 35.17 29.49
CA GLY A 325 4.25 34.63 30.80
C GLY A 325 5.74 34.75 31.11
N ARG A 326 6.63 34.43 30.16
CA ARG A 326 8.09 34.57 30.33
C ARG A 326 8.55 36.02 30.37
N ILE A 327 8.03 36.89 29.52
CA ILE A 327 8.39 38.32 29.47
C ILE A 327 7.95 39.02 30.77
N VAL A 328 6.79 38.65 31.32
CA VAL A 328 6.24 39.24 32.54
C VAL A 328 6.90 38.68 33.80
N SER A 329 7.17 37.37 33.85
CA SER A 329 7.79 36.73 35.02
C SER A 329 9.30 36.98 35.14
N SER A 330 10.01 37.10 34.01
CA SER A 330 11.44 37.41 33.96
C SER A 330 11.68 38.49 32.91
N PRO A 331 11.64 39.79 33.28
CA PRO A 331 11.76 40.87 32.33
C PRO A 331 13.15 40.85 31.68
N LEU A 332 13.19 40.43 30.42
CA LEU A 332 14.38 40.49 29.58
C LEU A 332 14.78 41.96 29.36
N PRO A 333 16.09 42.24 29.16
CA PRO A 333 16.55 43.56 28.76
C PRO A 333 15.80 44.06 27.52
N PRO A 334 15.40 45.35 27.44
CA PRO A 334 14.51 45.86 26.38
C PRO A 334 14.95 45.56 24.95
N LEU A 335 16.27 45.50 24.73
CA LEU A 335 16.89 45.18 23.45
C LEU A 335 16.68 43.71 23.05
N ALA A 336 16.78 42.79 24.01
CA ALA A 336 16.51 41.36 23.80
C ALA A 336 15.01 41.10 23.60
N THR A 337 14.15 41.80 24.35
CA THR A 337 12.70 41.73 24.19
C THR A 337 12.26 42.24 22.82
N LYS A 338 12.89 43.31 22.31
CA LYS A 338 12.65 43.81 20.95
C LYS A 338 13.06 42.79 19.88
N GLY A 339 14.17 42.09 20.06
CA GLY A 339 14.59 41.02 19.16
C GLY A 339 13.62 39.83 19.14
N LEU A 340 13.08 39.45 20.31
CA LEU A 340 12.11 38.37 20.45
C LEU A 340 10.73 38.72 19.86
N LEU A 341 10.29 39.97 20.02
CA LEU A 341 8.98 40.43 19.53
C LEU A 341 8.99 40.90 18.07
N ALA A 342 10.15 41.28 17.52
CA ALA A 342 10.29 41.74 16.13
C ALA A 342 9.65 40.84 15.05
N PRO A 343 9.78 39.50 15.09
CA PRO A 343 9.14 38.63 14.10
C PRO A 343 7.61 38.58 14.22
N PHE A 344 7.05 38.89 15.41
CA PHE A 344 5.61 38.87 15.67
C PHE A 344 4.94 40.23 15.47
N LEU A 345 5.72 41.32 15.48
CA LEU A 345 5.23 42.66 15.21
C LEU A 345 5.23 42.90 13.70
N ARG A 346 4.08 43.32 13.16
CA ARG A 346 4.00 43.75 11.76
C ARG A 346 4.94 44.96 11.57
N PRO A 347 5.70 45.01 10.46
CA PRO A 347 6.44 46.22 10.13
C PRO A 347 5.46 47.40 10.09
N HIS A 348 5.87 48.55 10.61
CA HIS A 348 5.02 49.73 10.74
C HIS A 348 4.42 50.08 9.37
N GLN A 349 3.14 49.75 9.18
CA GLN A 349 2.38 50.15 7.99
C GLN A 349 1.85 51.55 8.24
N GLN A 350 2.42 52.53 7.55
CA GLN A 350 1.78 53.85 7.47
C GLN A 350 0.46 53.68 6.71
N GLN A 351 -0.66 53.97 7.38
CA GLN A 351 -1.96 54.06 6.74
C GLN A 351 -2.03 55.35 5.92
N ASN A 352 -1.35 55.36 4.79
CA ASN A 352 -1.49 56.43 3.81
C ASN A 352 -2.60 56.04 2.85
N TRP A 353 -3.65 56.85 2.80
CA TRP A 353 -4.67 56.69 1.77
C TRP A 353 -4.04 57.00 0.41
N SER A 354 -3.96 56.00 -0.45
CA SER A 354 -3.43 56.17 -1.78
C SER A 354 -4.44 56.98 -2.60
N LEU A 355 -4.01 58.10 -3.19
CA LEU A 355 -4.87 58.87 -4.11
C LEU A 355 -5.28 58.03 -5.33
N PHE A 356 -4.53 56.98 -5.67
CA PHE A 356 -4.90 56.03 -6.72
C PHE A 356 -6.12 55.16 -6.36
N SER A 357 -6.51 55.08 -5.08
CA SER A 357 -7.74 54.43 -4.65
C SER A 357 -9.00 55.09 -5.23
N LEU A 358 -8.94 56.36 -5.64
CA LEU A 358 -10.04 57.05 -6.32
C LEU A 358 -10.29 56.52 -7.74
N PHE A 359 -9.26 55.97 -8.38
CA PHE A 359 -9.34 55.43 -9.74
C PHE A 359 -9.47 53.91 -9.76
N ALA A 360 -9.47 53.26 -8.60
CA ALA A 360 -9.75 51.85 -8.50
C ALA A 360 -11.21 51.58 -8.91
N GLU A 361 -11.44 50.47 -9.60
CA GLU A 361 -12.77 50.04 -10.00
C GLU A 361 -13.67 49.94 -8.77
N GLN A 362 -14.68 50.81 -8.69
CA GLN A 362 -15.65 50.78 -7.60
C GLN A 362 -16.58 49.59 -7.81
N ARG A 363 -16.43 48.57 -6.97
CA ARG A 363 -17.38 47.46 -6.92
C ARG A 363 -18.69 47.97 -6.31
N LEU A 364 -19.76 47.93 -7.10
CA LEU A 364 -21.12 48.13 -6.61
C LEU A 364 -21.53 46.90 -5.80
N TYR A 365 -21.24 46.90 -4.50
CA TYR A 365 -21.83 45.93 -3.58
C TYR A 365 -23.31 46.24 -3.44
N LYS A 366 -24.18 45.26 -3.73
CA LYS A 366 -25.58 45.34 -3.30
C LYS A 366 -25.57 45.29 -1.77
N SER A 367 -26.19 46.27 -1.13
CA SER A 367 -26.30 46.35 0.33
C SER A 367 -26.93 45.05 0.86
N GLY A 368 -26.12 44.22 1.52
CA GLY A 368 -26.56 42.94 2.08
C GLY A 368 -25.55 41.78 2.00
N GLU A 369 -24.56 41.83 1.12
CA GLU A 369 -23.50 40.79 1.05
C GLU A 369 -22.22 41.28 1.75
N GLU A 370 -22.15 41.05 3.05
CA GLU A 370 -20.85 40.97 3.72
C GLU A 370 -20.11 39.76 3.12
N ALA A 371 -18.88 39.97 2.67
CA ALA A 371 -18.03 38.90 2.22
C ALA A 371 -17.71 38.01 3.43
N GLU A 372 -18.44 36.89 3.57
CA GLU A 372 -18.06 35.84 4.49
C GLU A 372 -16.62 35.43 4.18
N PRO A 373 -15.74 35.33 5.19
CA PRO A 373 -14.43 34.74 4.99
C PRO A 373 -14.66 33.33 4.44
N GLN A 374 -13.95 32.98 3.35
CA GLN A 374 -13.91 31.63 2.82
C GLN A 374 -13.38 30.69 3.91
N VAL A 375 -14.28 30.16 4.73
CA VAL A 375 -14.04 29.02 5.60
C VAL A 375 -13.90 27.84 4.65
N TYR A 376 -12.70 27.28 4.59
CA TYR A 376 -12.50 26.00 3.91
C TYR A 376 -13.46 24.98 4.54
N PRO A 377 -14.32 24.30 3.77
CA PRO A 377 -15.18 23.28 4.33
C PRO A 377 -14.29 22.18 4.90
N GLU A 378 -14.44 21.92 6.21
CA GLU A 378 -13.90 20.72 6.85
C GLU A 378 -14.42 19.50 6.10
N ALA A 379 -13.52 18.57 5.76
CA ALA A 379 -13.87 17.33 5.10
C ALA A 379 -14.60 16.40 6.08
N ASP A 380 -15.89 16.67 6.29
CA ASP A 380 -16.80 15.79 7.01
C ASP A 380 -17.07 14.55 6.12
N PRO A 381 -16.80 13.32 6.58
CA PRO A 381 -17.11 12.10 5.83
C PRO A 381 -18.59 11.96 5.44
N ASP A 382 -19.52 12.67 6.11
CA ASP A 382 -20.92 12.72 5.69
C ASP A 382 -21.17 13.73 4.56
N ALA A 383 -20.31 14.74 4.37
CA ALA A 383 -20.36 15.67 3.24
C ALA A 383 -19.96 14.99 1.92
N GLU A 384 -18.98 14.07 1.93
CA GLU A 384 -18.62 13.30 0.73
C GLU A 384 -19.77 12.40 0.24
N LYS A 385 -20.52 11.79 1.17
CA LYS A 385 -21.71 11.00 0.83
C LYS A 385 -22.81 11.88 0.24
N ALA A 386 -23.07 13.03 0.84
CA ALA A 386 -24.04 14.00 0.33
C ALA A 386 -23.67 14.49 -1.08
N GLN A 387 -22.38 14.72 -1.33
CA GLN A 387 -21.89 15.13 -2.65
C GLN A 387 -22.05 14.04 -3.70
N LYS A 388 -21.73 12.77 -3.36
CA LYS A 388 -21.96 11.62 -4.26
C LYS A 388 -23.45 11.42 -4.56
N GLU A 389 -24.33 11.60 -3.58
CA GLU A 389 -25.78 11.55 -3.82
C GLU A 389 -26.27 12.69 -4.73
N HIS A 390 -25.75 13.90 -4.54
CA HIS A 390 -26.08 15.04 -5.39
C HIS A 390 -25.67 14.79 -6.84
N LEU A 391 -24.45 14.27 -7.07
CA LEU A 391 -23.97 13.91 -8.41
C LEU A 391 -24.84 12.84 -9.06
N LYS A 392 -25.28 11.81 -8.32
CA LYS A 392 -26.20 10.79 -8.83
C LYS A 392 -27.56 11.36 -9.24
N ARG A 393 -28.12 12.27 -8.42
CA ARG A 393 -29.39 12.95 -8.74
C ARG A 393 -29.25 13.83 -9.99
N GLN A 394 -28.13 14.53 -10.13
CA GLN A 394 -27.86 15.37 -11.29
C GLN A 394 -27.68 14.55 -12.57
N ALA A 395 -26.94 13.44 -12.52
CA ALA A 395 -26.81 12.51 -13.63
C ALA A 395 -28.18 11.95 -14.08
N HIS A 396 -29.03 11.56 -13.12
CA HIS A 396 -30.40 11.12 -13.41
C HIS A 396 -31.24 12.21 -14.10
N ASN A 397 -31.15 13.45 -13.62
CA ASN A 397 -31.85 14.58 -14.25
C ASN A 397 -31.36 14.84 -15.68
N PHE A 398 -30.05 14.74 -15.93
CA PHE A 398 -29.48 14.90 -17.28
C PHE A 398 -29.93 13.80 -18.23
N LYS A 399 -30.05 12.56 -17.76
CA LYS A 399 -30.63 11.46 -18.54
C LYS A 399 -32.08 11.78 -18.95
N LEU A 400 -32.92 12.20 -18.00
CA LEU A 400 -34.32 12.57 -18.29
C LEU A 400 -34.42 13.75 -19.28
N ILE A 401 -33.58 14.77 -19.12
CA ILE A 401 -33.52 15.90 -20.06
C ILE A 401 -33.15 15.41 -21.46
N MET A 402 -32.15 14.54 -21.57
CA MET A 402 -31.72 13.98 -22.85
C MET A 402 -32.81 13.12 -23.49
N GLU A 403 -33.54 12.28 -22.73
CA GLU A 403 -34.68 11.49 -23.24
C GLU A 403 -35.78 12.38 -23.82
N GLN A 404 -36.11 13.50 -23.16
CA GLN A 404 -37.11 14.45 -23.65
C GLN A 404 -36.63 15.17 -24.91
N ILE A 405 -35.35 15.59 -24.96
CA ILE A 405 -34.75 16.20 -26.14
C ILE A 405 -34.74 15.22 -27.32
N LEU A 406 -34.38 13.95 -27.08
CA LEU A 406 -34.39 12.89 -28.09
C LEU A 406 -35.82 12.63 -28.62
N ALA A 407 -36.82 12.58 -27.74
CA ALA A 407 -38.22 12.39 -28.13
C ALA A 407 -38.75 13.50 -29.03
N VAL A 408 -38.36 14.76 -28.78
CA VAL A 408 -38.79 15.91 -29.59
C VAL A 408 -38.03 16.01 -30.92
N ILE A 409 -36.73 15.67 -30.94
CA ILE A 409 -35.90 15.75 -32.16
C ILE A 409 -36.21 14.59 -33.14
N GLY A 410 -36.57 13.41 -32.64
CA GLY A 410 -36.81 12.23 -33.46
C GLY A 410 -35.61 11.89 -34.35
N ASN A 411 -35.83 11.83 -35.68
CA ASN A 411 -34.81 11.51 -36.69
C ASN A 411 -34.17 12.75 -37.37
N LYS A 412 -34.41 13.97 -36.89
CA LYS A 412 -33.84 15.18 -37.49
C LYS A 412 -32.35 15.29 -37.16
N SER A 413 -31.53 15.65 -38.15
CA SER A 413 -30.06 15.73 -38.04
C SER A 413 -29.54 17.05 -37.48
N SER A 414 -30.34 18.12 -37.50
CA SER A 414 -29.98 19.41 -36.89
C SER A 414 -31.21 20.09 -36.31
N PHE A 415 -31.03 20.80 -35.20
CA PHE A 415 -32.11 21.47 -34.49
C PHE A 415 -31.62 22.69 -33.71
N GLU A 416 -32.45 23.72 -33.58
CA GLU A 416 -32.14 24.93 -32.80
C GLU A 416 -32.87 24.93 -31.46
N LEU A 417 -32.19 25.39 -30.41
CA LEU A 417 -32.73 25.43 -29.05
C LEU A 417 -34.05 26.22 -28.97
N LYS A 418 -34.21 27.27 -29.77
CA LYS A 418 -35.45 28.06 -29.89
C LYS A 418 -36.66 27.21 -30.26
N GLU A 419 -36.49 26.25 -31.16
CA GLU A 419 -37.57 25.35 -31.57
C GLU A 419 -37.89 24.32 -30.46
N LEU A 420 -36.89 23.96 -29.62
CA LEU A 420 -37.04 22.93 -28.58
C LEU A 420 -37.86 23.47 -27.42
N ILE A 421 -37.58 24.72 -27.04
CA ILE A 421 -38.25 25.41 -25.94
C ILE A 421 -39.77 25.43 -26.13
N ASN A 422 -40.26 25.57 -27.37
CA ASN A 422 -41.70 25.59 -27.66
C ASN A 422 -42.40 24.23 -27.47
N HIS A 423 -41.65 23.14 -27.47
CA HIS A 423 -42.17 21.78 -27.40
C HIS A 423 -41.89 21.08 -26.07
N LEU A 424 -41.12 21.71 -25.18
CA LEU A 424 -40.78 21.18 -23.86
C LEU A 424 -41.77 21.63 -22.78
N PRO A 425 -42.01 20.80 -21.75
CA PRO A 425 -42.88 21.18 -20.64
C PRO A 425 -42.30 22.34 -19.83
N THR A 426 -43.14 23.29 -19.44
CA THR A 426 -42.74 24.50 -18.68
C THR A 426 -42.00 24.17 -17.38
N ALA A 427 -42.40 23.10 -16.68
CA ALA A 427 -41.75 22.64 -15.45
C ALA A 427 -40.26 22.28 -15.63
N LEU A 428 -39.86 21.81 -16.82
CA LEU A 428 -38.47 21.47 -17.13
C LEU A 428 -37.65 22.72 -17.47
N LEU A 429 -38.27 23.69 -18.12
CA LEU A 429 -37.65 24.98 -18.48
C LEU A 429 -37.43 25.88 -17.25
N GLU A 430 -38.21 25.72 -16.18
CA GLU A 430 -37.99 26.45 -14.92
C GLU A 430 -36.86 25.85 -14.08
N HIS A 431 -36.44 24.60 -14.36
CA HIS A 431 -35.46 23.90 -13.54
C HIS A 431 -34.02 24.22 -13.96
N ARG A 432 -33.18 24.62 -12.99
CA ARG A 432 -31.76 25.00 -13.23
C ARG A 432 -30.96 23.94 -14.01
N SER A 433 -31.20 22.65 -13.72
CA SER A 433 -30.48 21.54 -14.37
C SER A 433 -30.63 21.52 -15.90
N PHE A 434 -31.69 22.09 -16.47
CA PHE A 434 -31.83 22.21 -17.93
C PHE A 434 -30.76 23.13 -18.52
N TYR A 435 -30.50 24.27 -17.87
CA TYR A 435 -29.48 25.23 -18.30
C TYR A 435 -28.07 24.70 -18.06
N ASP A 436 -27.84 24.08 -16.90
CA ASP A 436 -26.56 23.44 -16.59
C ASP A 436 -26.24 22.34 -17.62
N PHE A 437 -27.25 21.57 -18.04
CA PHE A 437 -27.11 20.54 -19.09
C PHE A 437 -26.65 21.15 -20.42
N TRP A 438 -27.33 22.18 -20.93
CA TRP A 438 -26.96 22.81 -22.21
C TRP A 438 -25.59 23.49 -22.18
N LEU A 439 -25.25 24.15 -21.06
CA LEU A 439 -23.96 24.79 -20.89
C LEU A 439 -22.82 23.77 -20.91
N LEU A 440 -22.96 22.66 -20.19
CA LEU A 440 -21.96 21.60 -20.16
C LEU A 440 -21.91 20.81 -21.48
N LEU A 441 -23.04 20.59 -22.14
CA LEU A 441 -23.13 19.98 -23.46
C LEU A 441 -22.37 20.82 -24.50
N HIS A 442 -22.50 22.15 -24.44
CA HIS A 442 -21.76 23.06 -25.32
C HIS A 442 -20.25 23.03 -25.01
N GLN A 443 -19.85 23.15 -23.75
CA GLN A 443 -18.43 23.16 -23.35
C GLN A 443 -17.67 21.89 -23.75
N ARG A 444 -18.36 20.75 -23.81
CA ARG A 444 -17.75 19.45 -24.12
C ARG A 444 -17.96 18.99 -25.57
N SER A 445 -18.58 19.81 -26.41
CA SER A 445 -18.76 19.50 -27.84
C SER A 445 -17.41 19.52 -28.58
N PRO A 446 -17.07 18.53 -29.43
CA PRO A 446 -17.90 17.39 -29.85
C PRO A 446 -17.88 16.21 -28.87
N LEU A 447 -19.05 15.64 -28.60
CA LEU A 447 -19.21 14.48 -27.71
C LEU A 447 -19.42 13.19 -28.53
N THR A 448 -18.64 12.15 -28.22
CA THR A 448 -18.83 10.78 -28.71
C THR A 448 -19.13 9.86 -27.53
N ALA A 449 -19.83 8.74 -27.79
CA ALA A 449 -20.16 7.75 -26.77
C ALA A 449 -18.95 6.89 -26.31
N GLN A 450 -17.71 7.30 -26.58
CA GLN A 450 -16.52 6.53 -26.18
C GLN A 450 -16.23 6.71 -24.69
N GLN A 451 -15.95 5.58 -24.06
CA GLN A 451 -15.82 5.39 -22.61
C GLN A 451 -14.53 6.04 -22.08
N ASP A 452 -14.63 7.26 -21.58
CA ASP A 452 -13.65 7.76 -20.63
C ASP A 452 -13.88 7.10 -19.26
N LYS A 453 -12.79 6.70 -18.60
CA LYS A 453 -12.76 5.81 -17.42
C LYS A 453 -13.15 6.51 -16.09
N GLU A 454 -13.77 7.68 -16.15
CA GLU A 454 -14.24 8.43 -14.99
C GLU A 454 -15.76 8.54 -15.05
N GLU A 455 -16.48 8.16 -13.98
CA GLU A 455 -17.95 8.31 -13.89
C GLU A 455 -18.32 9.79 -14.04
N HIS A 456 -18.61 10.22 -15.27
CA HIS A 456 -18.97 11.58 -15.57
C HIS A 456 -20.49 11.74 -15.52
N LEU A 457 -20.95 12.94 -15.13
CA LEU A 457 -22.36 13.29 -15.05
C LEU A 457 -23.15 13.05 -16.35
N PHE A 458 -22.45 13.03 -17.50
CA PHE A 458 -23.04 12.83 -18.83
C PHE A 458 -23.08 11.38 -19.31
N ASP A 459 -22.40 10.43 -18.66
CA ASP A 459 -22.30 9.05 -19.18
C ASP A 459 -23.68 8.41 -19.33
N SER A 460 -24.55 8.66 -18.35
CA SER A 460 -25.94 8.19 -18.37
C SER A 460 -26.79 8.81 -19.49
N ALA A 461 -26.46 10.02 -19.96
CA ALA A 461 -27.13 10.70 -21.05
C ALA A 461 -26.52 10.34 -22.42
N LEU A 462 -25.20 10.15 -22.50
CA LEU A 462 -24.47 9.77 -23.71
C LEU A 462 -24.70 8.30 -24.10
N ALA A 463 -24.97 7.43 -23.13
CA ALA A 463 -25.40 6.05 -23.39
C ALA A 463 -26.67 5.95 -24.25
N LEU A 464 -27.46 7.01 -24.35
CA LEU A 464 -28.67 7.04 -25.19
C LEU A 464 -28.38 7.26 -26.69
N ILE A 465 -27.14 7.60 -27.06
CA ILE A 465 -26.76 8.09 -28.41
C ILE A 465 -25.64 7.21 -29.00
N GLU A 466 -25.64 5.90 -28.70
CA GLU A 466 -24.64 4.94 -29.20
C GLU A 466 -24.42 5.08 -30.73
N GLY A 467 -23.21 5.49 -31.12
CA GLY A 467 -22.79 5.60 -32.53
C GLY A 467 -23.07 6.95 -33.23
N GLU A 468 -23.59 7.96 -32.53
CA GLU A 468 -23.73 9.32 -33.08
C GLU A 468 -22.82 10.33 -32.35
N GLU A 469 -22.27 11.28 -33.09
CA GLU A 469 -21.52 12.43 -32.59
C GLU A 469 -22.47 13.63 -32.45
N ILE A 470 -22.47 14.28 -31.28
CA ILE A 470 -23.22 15.51 -31.05
C ILE A 470 -22.27 16.71 -31.12
N ILE A 471 -22.63 17.67 -31.98
CA ILE A 471 -21.95 18.95 -32.10
C ILE A 471 -22.93 20.06 -31.71
N VAL A 472 -22.53 20.92 -30.77
CA VAL A 472 -23.32 22.07 -30.32
C VAL A 472 -22.60 23.35 -30.67
N THR A 473 -23.24 24.20 -31.47
CA THR A 473 -22.70 25.50 -31.91
C THR A 473 -23.55 26.65 -31.37
N GLU A 474 -22.90 27.70 -30.87
CA GLU A 474 -23.59 28.90 -30.40
C GLU A 474 -24.09 29.76 -31.56
N CYS A 475 -25.31 30.28 -31.41
CA CYS A 475 -25.90 31.27 -32.29
C CYS A 475 -25.97 32.63 -31.57
N PRO A 476 -25.89 33.76 -32.30
CA PRO A 476 -25.80 35.10 -31.69
C PRO A 476 -27.08 35.58 -30.99
N GLU A 477 -28.21 34.89 -31.17
CA GLU A 477 -29.51 35.24 -30.59
C GLU A 477 -29.59 34.83 -29.11
N LYS A 478 -30.08 35.72 -28.23
CA LYS A 478 -30.36 35.40 -26.82
C LYS A 478 -31.85 35.10 -26.64
N LEU A 479 -32.15 33.96 -26.04
CA LEU A 479 -33.51 33.51 -25.77
C LEU A 479 -33.84 33.78 -24.30
N GLN A 480 -34.92 34.53 -24.07
CA GLN A 480 -35.52 34.66 -22.74
C GLN A 480 -36.55 33.54 -22.59
N VAL A 481 -36.20 32.50 -21.83
CA VAL A 481 -36.99 31.27 -21.73
C VAL A 481 -38.02 31.38 -20.60
N THR A 482 -37.63 32.00 -19.49
CA THR A 482 -38.50 32.31 -18.33
C THR A 482 -38.16 33.70 -17.78
N GLU A 483 -38.94 34.21 -16.82
CA GLU A 483 -38.63 35.48 -16.13
C GLU A 483 -37.27 35.45 -15.41
N ARG A 484 -36.78 34.26 -15.04
CA ARG A 484 -35.53 34.07 -14.28
C ARG A 484 -34.33 33.67 -15.12
N TYR A 485 -34.52 33.01 -16.26
CA TYR A 485 -33.43 32.41 -17.02
C TYR A 485 -33.40 32.83 -18.49
N SER A 486 -32.21 33.25 -18.93
CA SER A 486 -31.87 33.54 -20.32
C SER A 486 -30.72 32.66 -20.78
N ILE A 487 -30.82 32.08 -21.98
CA ILE A 487 -29.76 31.27 -22.59
C ILE A 487 -29.51 31.73 -24.02
N GLN A 488 -28.27 31.65 -24.49
CA GLN A 488 -27.98 31.86 -25.92
C GLN A 488 -28.57 30.72 -26.74
N ASN A 489 -29.09 31.04 -27.91
CA ASN A 489 -29.59 30.02 -28.83
C ASN A 489 -28.41 29.14 -29.25
N MET A 490 -28.62 27.83 -29.29
CA MET A 490 -27.61 26.86 -29.68
C MET A 490 -28.20 25.94 -30.74
N ARG A 491 -27.40 25.59 -31.75
CA ARG A 491 -27.73 24.58 -32.74
C ARG A 491 -27.04 23.27 -32.39
N LEU A 492 -27.85 22.22 -32.27
CA LEU A 492 -27.40 20.85 -32.04
C LEU A 492 -27.43 20.09 -33.37
N GLU A 493 -26.29 19.56 -33.79
CA GLU A 493 -26.14 18.69 -34.96
C GLU A 493 -25.79 17.27 -34.52
N ARG A 494 -26.45 16.28 -35.11
CA ARG A 494 -26.13 14.86 -34.94
C ARG A 494 -25.47 14.32 -36.20
N ARG A 495 -24.28 13.75 -36.06
CA ARG A 495 -23.57 13.06 -37.15
C ARG A 495 -23.47 11.59 -36.82
N ARG A 496 -23.93 10.72 -37.72
CA ARG A 496 -23.69 9.28 -37.59
C ARG A 496 -22.21 9.01 -37.86
N ILE A 497 -21.56 8.34 -36.92
CA ILE A 497 -20.22 7.85 -37.13
C ILE A 497 -20.36 6.59 -37.99
N ASN A 498 -20.00 6.66 -39.26
CA ASN A 498 -19.82 5.45 -40.06
C ASN A 498 -18.58 4.74 -39.48
N LEU A 499 -18.81 3.60 -38.83
CA LEU A 499 -17.74 2.65 -38.47
C LEU A 499 -17.09 2.08 -39.73
#